data_AF-A0A373M2M3-F1
#
_entry.id   AF-A0A373M2M3-F1
#
_cell.length_a   1.000
_cell.length_b   1.000
_cell.length_c   1.000
_cell.angle_alpha   90.00
_cell.angle_beta   90.00
_cell.angle_gamma   90.00
#
_symmetry.space_group_name_H-M   'P 1'
#
loop_
_entity.id
_entity.type
_entity.pdbx_description
1 polymer ?
#
loop_
_entity_poly.entity_id
_entity_poly.type
_entity_poly.pdbx_seq_one_letter_code
_entity_poly.pdbx_strand_id
1 'polypeptide(L)'
;MREQRWKRLRTGLLIIAFSAIGMLEYVQLVQAFDLPQMMLVVPVVSVIAMLLLGKYSFFVPVCTIVLASAYQILAGSENAIAELQTSARSIAIILFECLLVLMIAQFIGLGLGAAARILGKKNKKRVVKIVIGVVFAVVSLVPYLLLFHNPLYPMTARHRLKSFADKTITDYPIADKKVYYSLNDSRYMCRVIMSDGQVRVLYLDENGEAKRQ
;
A
#
# COMPACT_ATOMS: atom_id res chain seq x y z
N MET A 1 27.81 24.50 13.95
CA MET A 1 27.84 23.01 14.03
C MET A 1 26.50 22.36 14.44
N ARG A 2 25.79 22.81 15.51
CA ARG A 2 24.54 22.18 15.97
C ARG A 2 23.41 22.12 14.94
N GLU A 3 23.13 23.22 14.22
CA GLU A 3 22.06 23.25 13.21
C GLU A 3 22.28 22.31 12.02
N GLN A 4 23.54 22.14 11.61
CA GLN A 4 23.88 21.24 10.51
C GLN A 4 23.74 19.78 10.92
N ARG A 5 24.09 19.45 12.17
CA ARG A 5 23.84 18.12 12.77
C ARG A 5 22.34 17.84 12.85
N TRP A 6 21.53 18.80 13.30
CA TRP A 6 20.07 18.67 13.36
C TRP A 6 19.43 18.45 11.98
N LYS A 7 19.86 19.21 10.96
CA LYS A 7 19.39 19.02 9.58
C LYS A 7 19.70 17.62 9.06
N ARG A 8 20.91 17.10 9.29
CA ARG A 8 21.29 15.73 8.89
C ARG A 8 20.45 14.68 9.61
N LEU A 9 20.28 14.83 10.93
CA LEU A 9 19.49 13.91 11.75
C LEU A 9 18.02 13.88 11.31
N ARG A 10 17.42 15.04 11.04
CA ARG A 10 16.05 15.13 10.51
C ARG A 10 15.91 14.46 9.15
N THR A 11 16.86 14.67 8.23
CA THR A 11 16.85 13.98 6.92
C THR A 11 16.90 12.46 7.11
N GLY A 12 17.79 11.97 7.98
CA GLY A 12 17.90 10.54 8.30
C GLY A 12 16.59 9.97 8.86
N LEU A 13 15.99 10.64 9.86
CA LEU A 13 14.71 10.24 10.44
C LEU A 13 13.57 10.18 9.40
N LEU A 14 13.49 11.18 8.53
CA LEU A 14 12.47 11.21 7.48
C LEU A 14 12.67 10.07 6.46
N ILE A 15 13.92 9.75 6.09
CA ILE A 15 14.20 8.59 5.23
C ILE A 15 13.71 7.30 5.90
N ILE A 16 14.04 7.10 7.18
CA ILE A 16 13.60 5.92 7.95
C ILE A 16 12.08 5.86 8.00
N ALA A 17 11.41 6.96 8.35
CA ALA A 17 9.96 7.02 8.45
C ALA A 17 9.26 6.68 7.12
N PHE A 18 9.68 7.29 6.01
CA PHE A 18 9.09 7.00 4.70
C PHE A 18 9.40 5.60 4.20
N SER A 19 10.58 5.06 4.51
CA SER A 19 10.94 3.68 4.15
C SER A 19 10.13 2.66 4.96
N ALA A 20 9.88 2.95 6.25
CA ALA A 20 9.02 2.13 7.10
C ALA A 20 7.58 2.13 6.58
N ILE A 21 7.04 3.27 6.14
CA ILE A 21 5.71 3.33 5.53
C ILE A 21 5.67 2.48 4.25
N GLY A 22 6.65 2.63 3.35
CA GLY A 22 6.72 1.81 2.13
C GLY A 22 6.80 0.31 2.45
N MET A 23 7.51 -0.05 3.51
CA MET A 23 7.60 -1.42 3.98
C MET A 23 6.27 -1.95 4.54
N LEU A 24 5.54 -1.14 5.32
CA LEU A 24 4.22 -1.51 5.84
C LEU A 24 3.21 -1.73 4.70
N GLU A 25 3.21 -0.86 3.69
CA GLU A 25 2.35 -1.04 2.52
C GLU A 25 2.74 -2.29 1.71
N TYR A 26 4.04 -2.59 1.63
CA TYR A 26 4.52 -3.84 1.02
C TYR A 26 4.04 -5.08 1.78
N VAL A 27 4.07 -5.07 3.11
CA VAL A 27 3.53 -6.19 3.93
C VAL A 27 2.04 -6.38 3.64
N GLN A 28 1.26 -5.31 3.56
CA GLN A 28 -0.16 -5.40 3.24
C GLN A 28 -0.40 -5.91 1.81
N LEU A 29 0.43 -5.51 0.85
CA LEU A 29 0.39 -6.05 -0.50
C LEU A 29 0.67 -7.55 -0.51
N VAL A 30 1.66 -8.03 0.23
CA VAL A 30 2.00 -9.47 0.27
C VAL A 30 0.96 -10.29 1.03
N GLN A 31 0.46 -9.79 2.16
CA GLN A 31 -0.44 -10.55 3.03
C GLN A 31 -1.91 -10.51 2.58
N ALA A 32 -2.35 -9.41 1.97
CA ALA A 32 -3.74 -9.19 1.61
C ALA A 32 -3.94 -8.88 0.12
N PHE A 33 -2.89 -8.97 -0.71
CA PHE A 33 -2.93 -8.54 -2.11
C PHE A 33 -3.49 -7.13 -2.28
N ASP A 34 -3.28 -6.25 -1.28
CA ASP A 34 -3.97 -4.97 -1.16
C ASP A 34 -3.42 -3.89 -2.12
N LEU A 35 -3.54 -4.19 -3.41
CA LEU A 35 -3.15 -3.33 -4.51
C LEU A 35 -3.87 -1.98 -4.46
N PRO A 36 -5.18 -1.89 -4.15
CA PRO A 36 -5.85 -0.59 -4.07
C PRO A 36 -5.23 0.33 -3.03
N GLN A 37 -4.97 -0.14 -1.80
CA GLN A 37 -4.32 0.71 -0.79
C GLN A 37 -2.90 1.09 -1.17
N MET A 38 -2.15 0.15 -1.75
CA MET A 38 -0.80 0.40 -2.21
C MET A 38 -0.76 1.51 -3.28
N MET A 39 -1.66 1.46 -4.26
CA MET A 39 -1.81 2.50 -5.30
C MET A 39 -2.26 3.85 -4.75
N LEU A 40 -2.95 3.86 -3.61
CA LEU A 40 -3.38 5.07 -2.92
C LEU A 40 -2.24 5.72 -2.12
N VAL A 41 -1.59 4.93 -1.27
CA VAL A 41 -0.68 5.44 -0.23
C VAL A 41 0.72 5.69 -0.76
N VAL A 42 1.28 4.72 -1.49
CA VAL A 42 2.70 4.75 -1.86
C VAL A 42 3.06 5.94 -2.76
N PRO A 43 2.28 6.27 -3.83
CA PRO A 43 2.57 7.42 -4.67
C PRO A 43 2.53 8.75 -3.89
N VAL A 44 1.53 8.94 -3.02
CA VAL A 44 1.39 10.15 -2.19
C VAL A 44 2.57 10.32 -1.25
N VAL A 45 2.92 9.24 -0.54
CA VAL A 45 4.07 9.22 0.37
C VAL A 45 5.36 9.55 -0.37
N SER A 46 5.55 9.02 -1.57
CA SER A 46 6.72 9.33 -2.40
C SER A 46 6.74 10.77 -2.92
N VAL A 47 5.59 11.36 -3.26
CA VAL A 47 5.50 12.81 -3.58
C VAL A 47 5.96 13.62 -2.37
N ILE A 48 5.41 13.34 -1.18
CA ILE A 48 5.75 14.07 0.06
C ILE A 48 7.23 13.87 0.41
N ALA A 49 7.75 12.65 0.30
CA ALA A 49 9.15 12.33 0.53
C ALA A 49 10.04 13.15 -0.41
N MET A 50 9.72 13.21 -1.70
CA MET A 50 10.43 14.07 -2.64
C MET A 50 10.35 15.52 -2.15
N LEU A 51 9.16 16.10 -1.94
CA LEU A 51 8.97 17.50 -1.52
C LEU A 51 9.75 17.90 -0.26
N LEU A 52 9.87 17.01 0.72
CA LEU A 52 10.58 17.26 1.99
C LEU A 52 12.09 16.97 1.90
N LEU A 53 12.49 15.85 1.30
CA LEU A 53 13.86 15.33 1.40
C LEU A 53 14.82 15.81 0.32
N GLY A 54 14.34 16.26 -0.85
CA GLY A 54 15.32 16.61 -1.89
C GLY A 54 15.63 15.44 -2.80
N LYS A 55 16.81 15.52 -3.39
CA LYS A 55 17.55 14.37 -3.91
C LYS A 55 17.71 13.21 -2.91
N TYR A 56 17.62 13.48 -1.60
CA TYR A 56 17.74 12.42 -0.59
C TYR A 56 16.53 11.48 -0.56
N SER A 57 15.41 11.83 -1.22
CA SER A 57 14.25 10.94 -1.34
C SER A 57 14.54 9.67 -2.13
N PHE A 58 15.59 9.64 -2.97
CA PHE A 58 16.01 8.42 -3.68
C PHE A 58 16.57 7.34 -2.74
N PHE A 59 16.94 7.68 -1.50
CA PHE A 59 17.29 6.68 -0.50
C PHE A 59 16.05 5.94 0.05
N VAL A 60 14.86 6.55 -0.02
CA VAL A 60 13.61 5.92 0.45
C VAL A 60 13.30 4.63 -0.30
N PRO A 61 13.22 4.57 -1.64
CA PRO A 61 12.96 3.32 -2.34
C PRO A 61 14.04 2.28 -2.09
N VAL A 62 15.32 2.68 -2.07
CA VAL A 62 16.44 1.76 -1.78
C VAL A 62 16.29 1.13 -0.40
N CYS A 63 16.08 1.93 0.64
CA CYS A 63 15.85 1.42 1.99
C CYS A 63 14.58 0.57 2.09
N THR A 64 13.51 0.95 1.39
CA THR A 64 12.27 0.17 1.36
C THR A 64 12.49 -1.22 0.75
N ILE A 65 13.22 -1.31 -0.36
CA ILE A 65 13.54 -2.58 -1.02
C ILE A 65 14.34 -3.47 -0.08
N VAL A 66 15.38 -2.93 0.56
CA VAL A 66 16.21 -3.70 1.51
C VAL A 66 15.35 -4.26 2.65
N LEU A 67 14.45 -3.45 3.22
CA LEU A 67 13.53 -3.90 4.26
C LEU A 67 12.54 -4.95 3.76
N ALA A 68 11.98 -4.75 2.57
CA ALA A 68 11.01 -5.67 1.96
C ALA A 68 11.64 -7.01 1.61
N SER A 69 12.86 -7.01 1.07
CA SER A 69 13.64 -8.23 0.83
C SER A 69 13.99 -8.95 2.14
N ALA A 70 14.38 -8.23 3.19
CA ALA A 70 14.62 -8.83 4.50
C ALA A 70 13.34 -9.50 5.06
N TYR A 71 12.18 -8.85 4.90
CA TYR A 71 10.91 -9.45 5.29
C TYR A 71 10.55 -10.70 4.49
N GLN A 72 10.77 -10.70 3.17
CA GLN A 72 10.53 -11.91 2.36
C GLN A 72 11.35 -13.11 2.86
N ILE A 73 12.60 -12.88 3.23
CA ILE A 73 13.49 -13.92 3.78
C ILE A 73 12.99 -14.42 5.14
N LEU A 74 12.51 -13.52 6.00
CA LEU A 74 12.09 -13.85 7.37
C LEU A 74 10.68 -14.45 7.46
N ALA A 75 9.73 -13.93 6.68
CA ALA A 75 8.31 -14.24 6.78
C ALA A 75 7.80 -15.18 5.67
N GLY A 76 8.70 -15.72 4.83
CA GLY A 76 8.37 -16.44 3.59
C GLY A 76 7.32 -17.55 3.74
N SER A 77 7.29 -18.27 4.87
CA SER A 77 6.37 -19.38 5.13
C SER A 77 5.00 -18.97 5.70
N GLU A 78 4.84 -17.77 6.25
CA GLU A 78 3.61 -17.33 6.94
C GLU A 78 2.71 -16.43 6.06
N ASN A 79 3.14 -16.12 4.84
CA ASN A 79 2.40 -15.20 3.96
C ASN A 79 1.14 -15.87 3.36
N ALA A 80 0.06 -15.10 3.21
CA ALA A 80 -1.19 -15.60 2.58
C ALA A 80 -0.99 -16.12 1.16
N ILE A 81 0.05 -15.65 0.46
CA ILE A 81 0.48 -16.18 -0.85
C ILE A 81 0.84 -17.67 -0.76
N ALA A 82 1.51 -18.09 0.33
CA ALA A 82 1.88 -19.47 0.56
C ALA A 82 0.66 -20.36 0.87
N GLU A 83 -0.40 -19.80 1.44
CA GLU A 83 -1.67 -20.51 1.64
C GLU A 83 -2.51 -20.63 0.36
N LEU A 84 -2.37 -19.67 -0.55
CA LEU A 84 -3.11 -19.62 -1.82
C LEU A 84 -2.46 -20.44 -2.93
N GLN A 85 -1.15 -20.69 -2.85
CA GLN A 85 -0.42 -21.43 -3.88
C GLN A 85 0.53 -22.46 -3.29
N THR A 86 0.50 -23.67 -3.85
CA THR A 86 1.27 -24.83 -3.37
C THR A 86 2.69 -24.91 -3.94
N SER A 87 3.05 -24.10 -4.94
CA SER A 87 4.36 -24.15 -5.59
C SER A 87 5.28 -23.01 -5.15
N ALA A 88 6.42 -23.36 -4.56
CA ALA A 88 7.47 -22.41 -4.14
C ALA A 88 7.96 -21.51 -5.29
N ARG A 89 7.99 -22.02 -6.52
CA ARG A 89 8.38 -21.24 -7.71
C ARG A 89 7.36 -20.14 -8.01
N SER A 90 6.07 -20.42 -7.87
CA SER A 90 5.01 -19.44 -8.11
C SER A 90 4.96 -18.38 -7.01
N ILE A 91 5.18 -18.76 -5.75
CA ILE A 91 5.29 -17.82 -4.63
C ILE A 91 6.44 -16.82 -4.86
N ALA A 92 7.62 -17.29 -5.27
CA ALA A 92 8.77 -16.43 -5.53
C ALA A 92 8.51 -15.41 -6.66
N ILE A 93 7.83 -15.82 -7.72
CA ILE A 93 7.45 -14.94 -8.83
C ILE A 93 6.52 -13.84 -8.35
N ILE A 94 5.46 -14.18 -7.60
CA ILE A 94 4.50 -13.20 -7.09
C ILE A 94 5.16 -12.22 -6.12
N LEU A 95 6.04 -12.70 -5.24
CA LEU A 95 6.79 -11.83 -4.32
C LEU A 95 7.69 -10.85 -5.07
N PHE A 96 8.33 -11.29 -6.15
CA PHE A 96 9.11 -10.42 -7.02
C PHE A 96 8.23 -9.38 -7.72
N GLU A 97 7.05 -9.77 -8.22
CA GLU A 97 6.08 -8.84 -8.81
C GLU A 97 5.62 -7.80 -7.79
N CYS A 98 5.34 -8.18 -6.54
CA CYS A 98 4.96 -7.23 -5.49
C CYS A 98 6.03 -6.18 -5.23
N LEU A 99 7.32 -6.57 -5.22
CA LEU A 99 8.44 -5.61 -5.13
C LEU A 99 8.49 -4.68 -6.34
N LEU A 100 8.27 -5.21 -7.53
CA LEU A 100 8.28 -4.43 -8.77
C LEU A 100 7.14 -3.40 -8.78
N VAL A 101 5.92 -3.80 -8.38
CA VAL A 101 4.78 -2.89 -8.23
C VAL A 101 5.13 -1.80 -7.22
N LEU A 102 5.70 -2.15 -6.06
CA LEU A 102 6.19 -1.19 -5.05
C LEU A 102 7.13 -0.15 -5.65
N MET A 103 8.15 -0.59 -6.38
CA MET A 103 9.09 0.32 -7.01
C MET A 103 8.39 1.27 -7.99
N ILE A 104 7.53 0.74 -8.86
CA ILE A 104 6.84 1.55 -9.87
C ILE A 104 6.01 2.66 -9.19
N ALA A 105 5.22 2.31 -8.18
CA ALA A 105 4.42 3.30 -7.44
C ALA A 105 5.30 4.36 -6.77
N GLN A 106 6.42 3.96 -6.16
CA GLN A 106 7.36 4.89 -5.54
C GLN A 106 7.99 5.83 -6.57
N PHE A 107 8.44 5.32 -7.72
CA PHE A 107 9.06 6.14 -8.76
C PHE A 107 8.08 7.10 -9.43
N ILE A 108 6.82 6.70 -9.62
CA ILE A 108 5.75 7.59 -10.08
C ILE A 108 5.58 8.77 -9.11
N GLY A 109 5.44 8.49 -7.82
CA GLY A 109 5.30 9.53 -6.80
C GLY A 109 6.53 10.43 -6.70
N LEU A 110 7.74 9.86 -6.77
CA LEU A 110 8.99 10.64 -6.79
C LEU A 110 9.07 11.56 -8.03
N GLY A 111 8.68 11.07 -9.20
CA GLY A 111 8.65 11.83 -10.44
C GLY A 111 7.68 13.01 -10.36
N LEU A 112 6.46 12.78 -9.87
CA LEU A 112 5.47 13.83 -9.62
C LEU A 112 5.99 14.88 -8.63
N GLY A 113 6.58 14.45 -7.51
CA GLY A 113 7.16 15.37 -6.53
C GLY A 113 8.35 16.17 -7.08
N ALA A 114 9.12 15.61 -8.01
CA ALA A 114 10.22 16.31 -8.66
C ALA A 114 9.69 17.41 -9.58
N ALA A 115 8.66 17.10 -10.38
CA ALA A 115 7.97 18.07 -11.22
C ALA A 115 7.39 19.22 -10.40
N ALA A 116 6.71 18.93 -9.29
CA ALA A 116 6.17 19.92 -8.36
C ALA A 116 7.25 20.90 -7.87
N ARG A 117 8.44 20.40 -7.57
CA ARG A 117 9.58 21.23 -7.15
C ARG A 117 10.19 22.08 -8.24
N ILE A 118 10.31 21.54 -9.45
CA ILE A 118 10.82 22.28 -10.59
C ILE A 118 9.88 23.46 -10.88
N LEU A 119 8.56 23.22 -10.87
CA LEU A 119 7.55 24.27 -11.00
C LEU A 119 7.63 25.28 -9.84
N GLY A 120 7.72 24.79 -8.61
CA GLY A 120 7.80 25.65 -7.42
C GLY A 120 9.05 26.53 -7.36
N LYS A 121 10.19 26.10 -7.95
CA LYS A 121 11.41 26.91 -8.01
C LYS A 121 11.25 28.19 -8.84
N LYS A 122 10.37 28.20 -9.84
CA LYS A 122 10.09 29.38 -10.66
C LYS A 122 9.47 30.52 -9.85
N ASN A 123 8.87 30.23 -8.70
CA ASN A 123 8.17 31.21 -7.87
C ASN A 123 8.88 31.45 -6.53
N LYS A 124 9.06 32.72 -6.12
CA LYS A 124 9.73 33.06 -4.85
C LYS A 124 8.81 32.87 -3.62
N LYS A 125 7.48 32.97 -3.80
CA LYS A 125 6.52 32.90 -2.69
C LYS A 125 6.43 31.49 -2.10
N ARG A 126 6.62 31.37 -0.78
CA ARG A 126 6.57 30.08 -0.06
C ARG A 126 5.21 29.39 -0.15
N VAL A 127 4.13 30.18 -0.09
CA VAL A 127 2.75 29.67 -0.20
C VAL A 127 2.52 28.96 -1.53
N VAL A 128 2.99 29.54 -2.65
CA VAL A 128 2.82 28.95 -3.98
C VAL A 128 3.51 27.58 -4.08
N LYS A 129 4.69 27.42 -3.48
CA LYS A 129 5.39 26.12 -3.45
C LYS A 129 4.61 25.05 -2.69
N ILE A 130 3.97 25.43 -1.58
CA ILE A 130 3.14 24.52 -0.79
C ILE A 130 1.90 24.12 -1.59
N VAL A 131 1.20 25.09 -2.19
CA VAL A 131 0.01 24.82 -3.02
C VAL A 131 0.35 23.89 -4.18
N ILE A 132 1.44 24.15 -4.91
CA ILE A 132 1.89 23.25 -5.99
C ILE A 132 2.18 21.84 -5.44
N GLY A 133 2.84 21.74 -4.29
CA GLY A 133 3.10 20.45 -3.65
C GLY A 133 1.82 19.67 -3.32
N VAL A 134 0.82 20.35 -2.75
CA VAL A 134 -0.49 19.74 -2.44
C VAL A 134 -1.21 19.32 -3.71
N VAL A 135 -1.22 20.17 -4.75
CA VAL A 135 -1.85 19.83 -6.04
C VAL A 135 -1.24 18.57 -6.63
N PHE A 136 0.10 18.44 -6.64
CA PHE A 136 0.74 17.24 -7.18
C PHE A 136 0.50 15.99 -6.31
N ALA A 137 0.35 16.14 -4.99
CA ALA A 137 -0.06 15.04 -4.12
C ALA A 137 -1.50 14.59 -4.44
N VAL A 138 -2.42 15.51 -4.68
CA VAL A 138 -3.80 15.19 -5.11
C VAL A 138 -3.81 14.58 -6.51
N VAL A 139 -3.00 15.07 -7.44
CA VAL A 139 -2.88 14.52 -8.80
C VAL A 139 -2.39 13.07 -8.75
N SER A 140 -1.54 12.69 -7.79
CA SER A 140 -1.10 11.30 -7.63
C SER A 140 -2.23 10.33 -7.28
N LEU A 141 -3.38 10.83 -6.80
CA LEU A 141 -4.58 10.04 -6.52
C LEU A 141 -5.47 9.81 -7.75
N VAL A 142 -5.27 10.56 -8.84
CA VAL A 142 -6.12 10.48 -10.03
C VAL A 142 -6.15 9.05 -10.62
N PRO A 143 -5.02 8.35 -10.82
CA PRO A 143 -5.06 6.97 -11.33
C PRO A 143 -5.85 6.03 -10.42
N TYR A 144 -5.72 6.21 -9.10
CA TYR A 144 -6.47 5.43 -8.12
C TYR A 144 -7.98 5.69 -8.22
N LEU A 145 -8.40 6.95 -8.30
CA LEU A 145 -9.82 7.32 -8.38
C LEU A 145 -10.46 6.86 -9.70
N LEU A 146 -9.70 6.88 -10.81
CA LEU A 146 -10.16 6.37 -12.11
C LEU A 146 -10.41 4.86 -12.10
N LEU A 147 -9.64 4.10 -11.31
CA LEU A 147 -9.79 2.65 -11.23
C LEU A 147 -10.87 2.25 -10.22
N PHE A 148 -10.87 2.86 -9.04
CA PHE A 148 -11.67 2.37 -7.91
C PHE A 148 -12.90 3.20 -7.60
N HIS A 149 -13.05 4.40 -8.20
CA HIS A 149 -14.20 5.29 -8.06
C HIS A 149 -14.60 5.67 -6.61
N ASN A 150 -13.80 5.27 -5.61
CA ASN A 150 -14.04 5.49 -4.19
C ASN A 150 -12.71 5.76 -3.46
N PRO A 151 -12.50 6.94 -2.87
CA PRO A 151 -11.26 7.32 -2.17
C PRO A 151 -10.92 6.42 -0.98
N LEU A 152 -11.91 5.76 -0.39
CA LEU A 152 -11.78 4.94 0.81
C LEU A 152 -12.07 3.46 0.54
N TYR A 153 -11.97 3.02 -0.71
CA TYR A 153 -12.27 1.65 -1.12
C TYR A 153 -11.63 0.57 -0.23
N PRO A 154 -10.31 0.58 0.06
CA PRO A 154 -9.67 -0.46 0.89
C PRO A 154 -10.24 -0.52 2.31
N MET A 155 -10.40 0.64 2.95
CA MET A 155 -10.86 0.72 4.35
C MET A 155 -12.33 0.32 4.47
N THR A 156 -13.17 0.83 3.55
CA THR A 156 -14.60 0.53 3.55
C THR A 156 -14.87 -0.93 3.23
N ALA A 157 -14.16 -1.52 2.26
CA ALA A 157 -14.30 -2.92 1.90
C ALA A 157 -13.89 -3.85 3.06
N ARG A 158 -12.72 -3.61 3.68
CA ARG A 158 -12.25 -4.40 4.84
C ARG A 158 -13.23 -4.35 6.00
N HIS A 159 -13.75 -3.17 6.32
CA HIS A 159 -14.70 -3.02 7.42
C HIS A 159 -16.05 -3.69 7.11
N ARG A 160 -16.61 -3.47 5.90
CA ARG A 160 -17.89 -4.06 5.48
C ARG A 160 -17.83 -5.59 5.46
N LEU A 161 -16.79 -6.16 4.86
CA LEU A 161 -16.65 -7.62 4.77
C LEU A 161 -16.49 -8.27 6.14
N LYS A 162 -15.65 -7.69 7.03
CA LYS A 162 -15.51 -8.19 8.40
C LYS A 162 -16.82 -8.09 9.17
N SER A 163 -17.50 -6.94 9.11
CA SER A 163 -18.79 -6.76 9.78
C SER A 163 -19.87 -7.69 9.23
N PHE A 164 -19.86 -7.98 7.93
CA PHE A 164 -20.82 -8.89 7.32
C PHE A 164 -20.55 -10.34 7.72
N ALA A 165 -19.28 -10.76 7.75
CA ALA A 165 -18.90 -12.07 8.26
C ALA A 165 -19.42 -12.30 9.69
N ASP A 166 -19.24 -11.31 10.58
CA ASP A 166 -19.66 -11.40 11.98
C ASP A 166 -21.18 -11.41 12.16
N LYS A 167 -21.92 -10.77 11.26
CA LYS A 167 -23.40 -10.70 11.34
C LYS A 167 -24.09 -11.88 10.69
N THR A 168 -23.53 -12.40 9.61
CA THR A 168 -24.19 -13.41 8.77
C THR A 168 -23.75 -14.83 9.12
N ILE A 169 -22.55 -15.02 9.68
CA ILE A 169 -22.03 -16.33 10.06
C ILE A 169 -22.11 -16.44 11.58
N THR A 170 -23.31 -16.78 12.07
CA THR A 170 -23.58 -17.03 13.49
C THR A 170 -23.66 -18.52 13.83
N ASP A 171 -23.78 -19.36 12.82
CA ASP A 171 -24.14 -20.78 12.97
C ASP A 171 -23.02 -21.63 13.60
N TYR A 172 -21.77 -21.15 13.55
CA TYR A 172 -20.60 -21.90 13.98
C TYR A 172 -19.41 -20.97 14.30
N PRO A 173 -18.53 -21.31 15.26
CA PRO A 173 -17.39 -20.47 15.62
C PRO A 173 -16.43 -20.24 14.45
N ILE A 174 -16.00 -18.99 14.32
CA ILE A 174 -15.04 -18.53 13.31
C ILE A 174 -13.63 -18.69 13.88
N ALA A 175 -12.76 -19.42 13.18
CA ALA A 175 -11.35 -19.56 13.53
C ALA A 175 -10.51 -18.38 13.02
N ASP A 176 -10.73 -17.95 11.77
CA ASP A 176 -10.00 -16.82 11.19
C ASP A 176 -10.79 -16.13 10.07
N LYS A 177 -10.47 -14.85 9.81
CA LYS A 177 -11.04 -14.02 8.75
C LYS A 177 -9.94 -13.27 8.02
N LYS A 178 -9.65 -13.69 6.80
CA LYS A 178 -8.66 -13.02 5.94
C LYS A 178 -9.37 -12.25 4.83
N VAL A 179 -9.23 -10.92 4.85
CA VAL A 179 -9.70 -10.06 3.75
C VAL A 179 -8.54 -9.84 2.80
N TYR A 180 -8.77 -10.05 1.51
CA TYR A 180 -7.78 -9.82 0.47
C TYR A 180 -8.45 -9.25 -0.79
N TYR A 181 -7.66 -8.63 -1.65
CA TYR A 181 -8.14 -8.18 -2.96
C TYR A 181 -7.87 -9.26 -4.01
N SER A 182 -8.92 -9.75 -4.68
CA SER A 182 -8.79 -10.70 -5.78
C SER A 182 -8.49 -9.95 -7.06
N LEU A 183 -7.32 -10.20 -7.67
CA LEU A 183 -6.95 -9.63 -8.96
C LEU A 183 -7.81 -10.18 -10.11
N ASN A 184 -8.22 -11.46 -10.03
CA ASN A 184 -9.06 -12.09 -11.05
C ASN A 184 -10.46 -11.47 -11.09
N ASP A 185 -11.05 -11.27 -9.92
CA ASP A 185 -12.42 -10.75 -9.80
C ASP A 185 -12.45 -9.22 -9.65
N SER A 186 -11.28 -8.59 -9.56
CA SER A 186 -11.05 -7.15 -9.34
C SER A 186 -11.88 -6.58 -8.19
N ARG A 187 -12.00 -7.34 -7.10
CA ARG A 187 -12.84 -6.98 -5.94
C ARG A 187 -12.25 -7.51 -4.65
N TYR A 188 -12.65 -6.88 -3.54
CA TYR A 188 -12.32 -7.39 -2.22
C TYR A 188 -13.14 -8.64 -1.88
N MET A 189 -12.45 -9.63 -1.33
CA MET A 189 -13.00 -10.88 -0.85
C MET A 189 -12.60 -11.10 0.61
N CYS A 190 -13.38 -11.90 1.31
CA CYS A 190 -13.08 -12.35 2.66
C CYS A 190 -13.22 -13.87 2.74
N ARG A 191 -12.11 -14.52 3.05
CA ARG A 191 -12.08 -15.94 3.40
C ARG A 191 -12.33 -16.07 4.88
N VAL A 192 -13.46 -16.68 5.23
CA VAL A 192 -13.84 -17.00 6.60
C VAL A 192 -13.54 -18.48 6.82
N ILE A 193 -12.59 -18.75 7.71
CA ILE A 193 -12.21 -20.10 8.11
C ILE A 193 -12.96 -20.41 9.39
N MET A 194 -13.79 -21.45 9.34
CA MET A 194 -14.57 -21.94 10.46
C MET A 194 -13.71 -22.85 11.35
N SER A 195 -14.09 -23.06 12.62
CA SER A 195 -13.31 -23.91 13.54
C SER A 195 -13.27 -25.39 13.15
N ASP A 196 -14.18 -25.85 12.29
CA ASP A 196 -14.18 -27.20 11.71
C ASP A 196 -13.33 -27.30 10.43
N GLY A 197 -12.66 -26.22 10.04
CA GLY A 197 -11.84 -26.14 8.82
C GLY A 197 -12.63 -25.83 7.55
N GLN A 198 -13.96 -25.69 7.61
CA GLN A 198 -14.74 -25.25 6.45
C GLN A 198 -14.38 -23.81 6.08
N VAL A 199 -14.37 -23.53 4.78
CA VAL A 199 -14.07 -22.20 4.26
C VAL A 199 -15.32 -21.64 3.61
N ARG A 200 -15.77 -20.48 4.09
CA ARG A 200 -16.83 -19.68 3.47
C ARG A 200 -16.21 -18.44 2.85
N VAL A 201 -16.58 -18.13 1.61
CA VAL A 201 -16.06 -16.96 0.89
C VAL A 201 -17.15 -15.91 0.78
N LEU A 202 -16.79 -14.68 1.12
CA LEU A 202 -17.61 -13.49 1.00
C LEU A 202 -16.92 -12.54 0.02
N TYR A 203 -17.68 -11.73 -0.71
CA TYR A 203 -17.14 -10.75 -1.64
C TYR A 203 -17.91 -9.44 -1.58
N LEU A 204 -17.27 -8.35 -2.00
CA LEU A 204 -17.91 -7.07 -2.20
C LEU A 204 -18.40 -6.98 -3.65
N ASP A 205 -19.67 -6.67 -3.87
CA ASP A 205 -20.23 -6.46 -5.21
C ASP A 205 -19.91 -5.06 -5.76
N GLU A 206 -20.31 -4.80 -7.00
CA GLU A 206 -20.08 -3.53 -7.69
C GLU A 206 -20.81 -2.34 -7.03
N ASN A 207 -21.89 -2.60 -6.29
CA ASN A 207 -22.62 -1.60 -5.50
C ASN A 207 -21.97 -1.37 -4.12
N GLY A 208 -20.91 -2.11 -3.80
CA GLY A 208 -20.23 -2.08 -2.52
C GLY A 208 -20.92 -2.88 -1.41
N GLU A 209 -21.87 -3.75 -1.74
CA GLU A 209 -22.55 -4.62 -0.79
C GLU A 209 -21.77 -5.92 -0.57
N ALA A 210 -21.69 -6.37 0.68
CA ALA A 210 -21.06 -7.65 1.01
C ALA A 210 -22.05 -8.79 0.76
N LYS A 211 -21.64 -9.78 -0.03
CA LYS A 211 -22.44 -10.96 -0.40
C LYS A 211 -21.65 -12.24 -0.16
N ARG A 212 -22.36 -13.35 -0.04
CA ARG A 212 -21.77 -14.70 0.02
C ARG A 212 -21.59 -15.21 -1.42
N GLN A 213 -20.47 -15.89 -1.67
CA GLN A 213 -20.22 -16.58 -2.93
C GLN A 213 -21.10 -17.81 -3.08
#